data_AF-A0A7H9ELI3-F1
#
_entry.id   AF-A0A7H9ELI3-F1
#
_cell.length_a   1.000
_cell.length_b   1.000
_cell.length_c   1.000
_cell.angle_alpha   90.00
_cell.angle_beta   90.00
_cell.angle_gamma   90.00
#
_symmetry.space_group_name_H-M   'P 1'
#
loop_
_entity.id
_entity.type
_entity.pdbx_description
1 polymer ?
#
loop_
_entity_poly.entity_id
_entity_poly.type
_entity_poly.pdbx_seq_one_letter_code
_entity_poly.pdbx_strand_id
1 'polypeptide(L)'
;MKNKQVGDKFPTFAVLMTVYEKEQPAFLDRSLRSVSEQTVRPGQIVVVTDGPLTPELDRVLAHHQTAFGEAFKIVRLAENKGRGRASQAGIDTITTKWIARMDSDDICLPDRFEKQLQAIVAHPQVAVVGGYVLEFADEEDNIVGKRKVPLTNDEIRNYAKYRNPINNPAVMFKREAIPNLGGYPTMNILEDYDLWIRFIANGYELMNLPEYLVKMRVSSGMYSRRGGMDFLKTYIKMKRKWRQMGVGDWKSELTSNVAMTANTLLPDKARKLIYQKVLHKNCK
;
A
#
# COMPACT_ATOMS: atom_id res chain seq x y z
N MET A 1 -17.18 -3.36 23.13
CA MET A 1 -16.29 -2.20 23.30
C MET A 1 -16.95 -1.00 22.62
N LYS A 2 -17.05 0.17 23.27
CA LYS A 2 -17.66 1.35 22.65
C LYS A 2 -16.71 1.89 21.56
N ASN A 3 -17.15 1.91 20.31
CA ASN A 3 -16.37 2.43 19.18
C ASN A 3 -16.06 3.92 19.40
N LYS A 4 -14.78 4.30 19.27
CA LYS A 4 -14.37 5.71 19.37
C LYS A 4 -14.71 6.41 18.05
N GLN A 5 -15.47 7.50 18.12
CA GLN A 5 -15.82 8.28 16.93
C GLN A 5 -14.66 9.18 16.49
N VAL A 6 -14.51 9.29 15.17
CA VAL A 6 -13.65 10.24 14.47
C VAL A 6 -14.32 11.61 14.52
N GLY A 7 -13.61 12.67 14.92
CA GLY A 7 -14.17 14.02 15.05
C GLY A 7 -13.67 14.77 16.29
N ASP A 8 -13.65 14.11 17.46
CA ASP A 8 -13.27 14.77 18.72
C ASP A 8 -11.82 14.47 19.16
N LYS A 9 -11.25 13.34 18.72
CA LYS A 9 -9.92 12.87 19.14
C LYS A 9 -8.93 12.65 18.00
N PHE A 10 -9.42 12.34 16.81
CA PHE A 10 -8.60 11.95 15.67
C PHE A 10 -9.09 12.62 14.38
N PRO A 11 -8.19 12.93 13.43
CA PRO A 11 -8.59 13.50 12.14
C PRO A 11 -9.38 12.50 11.31
N THR A 12 -10.29 13.02 10.46
CA THR A 12 -11.06 12.20 9.53
C THR A 12 -10.17 11.48 8.52
N PHE A 13 -10.49 10.22 8.23
CA PHE A 13 -9.82 9.44 7.22
C PHE A 13 -10.80 8.56 6.44
N ALA A 14 -10.39 8.20 5.23
CA ALA A 14 -11.08 7.25 4.37
C ALA A 14 -10.21 6.01 4.14
N VAL A 15 -10.83 4.86 3.98
CA VAL A 15 -10.16 3.68 3.43
C VAL A 15 -10.35 3.68 1.92
N LEU A 16 -9.25 3.54 1.17
CA LEU A 16 -9.24 3.42 -0.28
C LEU A 16 -8.82 2.01 -0.68
N MET A 17 -9.71 1.30 -1.34
CA MET A 17 -9.51 -0.04 -1.88
C MET A 17 -9.80 -0.06 -3.38
N THR A 18 -9.07 -0.89 -4.12
CA THR A 18 -9.33 -1.16 -5.54
C THR A 18 -9.55 -2.65 -5.73
N VAL A 19 -10.56 -3.03 -6.49
CA VAL A 19 -10.89 -4.42 -6.80
C VAL A 19 -11.10 -4.58 -8.31
N TYR A 20 -10.80 -5.74 -8.86
CA TYR A 20 -10.99 -6.06 -10.27
C TYR A 20 -11.49 -7.49 -10.42
N GLU A 21 -11.92 -7.88 -11.62
CA GLU A 21 -12.61 -9.13 -11.91
C GLU A 21 -11.92 -10.42 -11.41
N LYS A 22 -10.59 -10.42 -11.24
CA LYS A 22 -9.82 -11.61 -10.81
C LYS A 22 -9.66 -11.73 -9.30
N GLU A 23 -10.26 -10.83 -8.52
CA GLU A 23 -10.31 -10.98 -7.06
C GLU A 23 -11.21 -12.16 -6.66
N GLN A 24 -10.88 -12.80 -5.54
CA GLN A 24 -11.69 -13.84 -4.94
C GLN A 24 -12.75 -13.23 -4.03
N PRO A 25 -14.05 -13.56 -4.19
CA PRO A 25 -15.12 -13.02 -3.35
C PRO A 25 -14.88 -13.20 -1.85
N ALA A 26 -14.33 -14.35 -1.43
CA ALA A 26 -14.01 -14.63 -0.03
C ALA A 26 -12.90 -13.74 0.53
N PHE A 27 -11.92 -13.36 -0.30
CA PHE A 27 -10.84 -12.47 0.12
C PHE A 27 -11.35 -11.05 0.27
N LEU A 28 -12.10 -10.55 -0.71
CA LEU A 28 -12.74 -9.24 -0.65
C LEU A 28 -13.64 -9.08 0.59
N ASP A 29 -14.50 -10.07 0.84
CA ASP A 29 -15.40 -10.06 2.00
C ASP A 29 -14.60 -10.00 3.30
N ARG A 30 -13.55 -10.83 3.44
CA ARG A 30 -12.70 -10.85 4.62
C ARG A 30 -11.95 -9.53 4.82
N SER A 31 -11.38 -8.97 3.76
CA SER A 31 -10.68 -7.69 3.79
C SER A 31 -11.59 -6.56 4.25
N LEU A 32 -12.82 -6.48 3.71
CA LEU A 32 -13.82 -5.50 4.13
C LEU A 32 -14.30 -5.70 5.57
N ARG A 33 -14.49 -6.96 6.02
CA ARG A 33 -14.79 -7.26 7.43
C ARG A 33 -13.69 -6.76 8.36
N SER A 34 -12.43 -6.95 8.01
CA SER A 34 -11.29 -6.48 8.82
C SER A 34 -11.27 -4.96 9.02
N VAL A 35 -11.85 -4.20 8.07
CA VAL A 35 -12.04 -2.74 8.18
C VAL A 35 -13.22 -2.41 9.11
N SER A 36 -14.30 -3.20 9.07
CA SER A 36 -15.48 -3.03 9.94
C SER A 36 -15.20 -3.29 11.43
N GLU A 37 -14.21 -4.17 11.68
CA GLU A 37 -13.77 -4.67 12.99
C GLU A 37 -12.77 -3.74 13.69
N GLN A 38 -12.39 -2.62 13.06
CA GLN A 38 -11.39 -1.69 13.59
C GLN A 38 -11.85 -0.95 14.84
N THR A 39 -10.94 -0.73 15.79
CA THR A 39 -11.23 0.02 17.03
C THR A 39 -11.63 1.48 16.77
N VAL A 40 -11.12 2.06 15.68
CA VAL A 40 -11.53 3.36 15.14
C VAL A 40 -12.00 3.16 13.69
N ARG A 41 -13.27 3.45 13.42
CA ARG A 41 -13.88 3.25 12.10
C ARG A 41 -13.56 4.41 11.15
N PRO A 42 -13.39 4.13 9.84
CA PRO A 42 -13.23 5.19 8.85
C PRO A 42 -14.49 6.02 8.70
N GLY A 43 -14.31 7.30 8.35
CA GLY A 43 -15.43 8.18 7.99
C GLY A 43 -15.97 7.92 6.58
N GLN A 44 -15.16 7.32 5.71
CA GLN A 44 -15.54 6.93 4.36
C GLN A 44 -14.78 5.65 3.96
N ILE A 45 -15.44 4.72 3.27
CA ILE A 45 -14.81 3.57 2.62
C ILE A 45 -15.09 3.72 1.14
N VAL A 46 -14.04 3.85 0.34
CA VAL A 46 -14.12 3.95 -1.11
C VAL A 46 -13.55 2.69 -1.72
N VAL A 47 -14.42 1.93 -2.38
CA VAL A 47 -14.02 0.77 -3.18
C VAL A 47 -14.17 1.12 -4.65
N VAL A 48 -13.06 1.07 -5.38
CA VAL A 48 -13.04 1.32 -6.81
C VAL A 48 -13.05 0.00 -7.57
N THR A 49 -14.02 -0.21 -8.46
CA THR A 49 -14.03 -1.36 -9.37
C THR A 49 -13.25 -0.99 -10.64
N ASP A 50 -12.09 -1.61 -10.83
CA ASP A 50 -11.21 -1.38 -11.98
C ASP A 50 -11.68 -2.21 -13.19
N GLY A 51 -12.81 -1.79 -13.75
CA GLY A 51 -13.58 -2.49 -14.76
C GLY A 51 -14.81 -3.21 -14.19
N PRO A 52 -15.58 -3.91 -15.05
CA PRO A 52 -16.68 -4.77 -14.62
C PRO A 52 -16.20 -5.87 -13.68
N LEU A 53 -17.03 -6.22 -12.70
CA LEU A 53 -16.78 -7.33 -11.77
C LEU A 53 -17.63 -8.54 -12.10
N THR A 54 -17.33 -9.67 -11.47
CA THR A 54 -18.21 -10.83 -11.49
C THR A 54 -19.45 -10.58 -10.61
N PRO A 55 -20.57 -11.28 -10.85
CA PRO A 55 -21.76 -11.18 -10.01
C PRO A 55 -21.48 -11.49 -8.53
N GLU A 56 -20.56 -12.41 -8.25
CA GLU A 56 -20.18 -12.80 -6.88
C GLU A 56 -19.47 -11.66 -6.15
N LEU A 57 -18.54 -10.97 -6.82
CA LEU A 57 -17.87 -9.80 -6.25
C LEU A 57 -18.85 -8.64 -6.04
N ASP A 58 -19.78 -8.42 -6.98
CA ASP A 58 -20.83 -7.40 -6.82
C ASP A 58 -21.76 -7.70 -5.64
N ARG A 59 -22.09 -8.98 -5.38
CA ARG A 59 -22.86 -9.37 -4.19
C ARG A 59 -22.12 -9.06 -2.89
N VAL A 60 -20.80 -9.29 -2.85
CA VAL A 60 -19.98 -8.92 -1.67
C VAL A 60 -20.02 -7.41 -1.45
N LEU A 61 -19.84 -6.61 -2.50
CA LEU A 61 -19.90 -5.15 -2.37
C LEU A 61 -21.29 -4.67 -1.92
N ALA A 62 -22.37 -5.24 -2.44
CA ALA A 62 -23.74 -4.89 -2.04
C ALA A 62 -24.02 -5.22 -0.57
N HIS A 63 -23.52 -6.36 -0.07
CA HIS A 63 -23.61 -6.75 1.33
C HIS A 63 -22.94 -5.71 2.25
N HIS A 64 -21.69 -5.33 1.94
CA HIS A 64 -20.95 -4.34 2.73
C HIS A 64 -21.52 -2.93 2.59
N GLN A 65 -22.01 -2.54 1.41
CA GLN A 65 -22.69 -1.26 1.22
C GLN A 65 -23.92 -1.15 2.12
N THR A 66 -24.68 -2.24 2.29
CA THR A 66 -25.82 -2.28 3.22
C THR A 66 -25.36 -2.14 4.67
N ALA A 67 -24.25 -2.79 5.05
CA ALA A 67 -23.74 -2.77 6.42
C ALA A 67 -23.13 -1.42 6.85
N PHE A 68 -22.50 -0.69 5.93
CA PHE A 68 -21.82 0.58 6.19
C PHE A 68 -22.64 1.82 5.81
N GLY A 69 -23.72 1.65 5.05
CA GLY A 69 -24.58 2.75 4.61
C GLY A 69 -23.83 3.80 3.80
N GLU A 70 -24.12 5.07 4.04
CA GLU A 70 -23.59 6.21 3.26
C GLU A 70 -22.07 6.37 3.34
N ALA A 71 -21.42 5.79 4.36
CA ALA A 71 -19.97 5.80 4.48
C ALA A 71 -19.30 4.96 3.38
N PHE A 72 -19.99 3.99 2.79
CA PHE A 72 -19.44 3.08 1.79
C PHE A 72 -19.82 3.51 0.37
N LYS A 73 -18.80 3.89 -0.41
CA LYS A 73 -18.95 4.36 -1.78
C LYS A 73 -18.27 3.39 -2.74
N ILE A 74 -18.99 3.04 -3.80
CA ILE A 74 -18.47 2.24 -4.90
C ILE A 74 -18.25 3.17 -6.09
N VAL A 75 -17.01 3.25 -6.58
CA VAL A 75 -16.66 3.98 -7.80
C VAL A 75 -16.42 2.97 -8.90
N ARG A 76 -17.25 2.97 -9.95
CA ARG A 76 -17.16 1.98 -11.02
C ARG A 76 -16.46 2.54 -12.24
N LEU A 77 -15.34 1.94 -12.63
CA LEU A 77 -14.71 2.21 -13.92
C LEU A 77 -15.30 1.30 -15.00
N ALA A 78 -15.56 1.86 -16.18
CA ALA A 78 -16.16 1.12 -17.30
C ALA A 78 -15.25 0.01 -17.85
N GLU A 79 -13.94 0.14 -17.67
CA GLU A 79 -12.94 -0.79 -18.17
C GLU A 79 -11.75 -0.84 -17.19
N ASN A 80 -10.97 -1.92 -17.26
CA ASN A 80 -9.76 -2.03 -16.45
C ASN A 80 -8.69 -1.04 -16.92
N LYS A 81 -8.34 -0.09 -16.05
CA LYS A 81 -7.38 0.99 -16.28
C LYS A 81 -6.09 0.82 -15.47
N GLY A 82 -6.00 -0.20 -14.62
CA GLY A 82 -4.88 -0.49 -13.75
C GLY A 82 -5.00 0.20 -12.39
N ARG A 83 -4.36 -0.41 -11.38
CA ARG A 83 -4.43 -0.02 -9.97
C ARG A 83 -4.18 1.47 -9.72
N GLY A 84 -3.19 2.05 -10.40
CA GLY A 84 -2.87 3.47 -10.27
C GLY A 84 -4.02 4.41 -10.66
N ARG A 85 -4.63 4.17 -11.83
CA ARG A 85 -5.77 4.97 -12.32
C ARG A 85 -7.03 4.73 -11.50
N ALA A 86 -7.29 3.49 -11.11
CA ALA A 86 -8.36 3.16 -10.19
C ALA A 86 -8.19 3.87 -8.84
N SER A 87 -6.96 3.87 -8.28
CA SER A 87 -6.67 4.58 -7.04
C SER A 87 -6.91 6.09 -7.18
N GLN A 88 -6.47 6.72 -8.27
CA GLN A 88 -6.76 8.14 -8.53
C GLN A 88 -8.27 8.42 -8.57
N ALA A 89 -9.03 7.62 -9.33
CA ALA A 89 -10.49 7.80 -9.42
C ALA A 89 -11.17 7.71 -8.06
N GLY A 90 -10.70 6.82 -7.16
CA GLY A 90 -11.17 6.77 -5.79
C GLY A 90 -10.79 8.01 -4.98
N ILE A 91 -9.53 8.45 -5.06
CA ILE A 91 -9.01 9.65 -4.37
C ILE A 91 -9.85 10.89 -4.70
N ASP A 92 -10.26 11.04 -5.96
CA ASP A 92 -11.07 12.18 -6.42
C ASP A 92 -12.44 12.26 -5.73
N THR A 93 -12.94 11.16 -5.17
CA THR A 93 -14.22 11.09 -4.43
C THR A 93 -14.07 11.18 -2.91
N ILE A 94 -12.83 11.15 -2.40
CA ILE A 94 -12.55 11.18 -0.96
C ILE A 94 -12.54 12.64 -0.49
N THR A 95 -13.29 12.89 0.58
CA THR A 95 -13.40 14.23 1.19
C THR A 95 -12.58 14.37 2.47
N THR A 96 -12.18 13.25 3.08
CA THR A 96 -11.44 13.23 4.34
C THR A 96 -9.99 13.71 4.18
N LYS A 97 -9.40 14.16 5.29
CA LYS A 97 -8.00 14.66 5.31
C LYS A 97 -6.98 13.56 5.01
N TRP A 98 -7.19 12.37 5.55
CA TRP A 98 -6.29 11.23 5.41
C TRP A 98 -6.91 10.12 4.57
N ILE A 99 -6.05 9.35 3.90
CA ILE A 99 -6.41 8.14 3.18
C ILE A 99 -5.58 6.99 3.74
N ALA A 100 -6.25 5.95 4.22
CA ALA A 100 -5.66 4.66 4.51
C ALA A 100 -5.76 3.78 3.27
N ARG A 101 -4.62 3.28 2.79
CA ARG A 101 -4.61 2.32 1.68
C ARG A 101 -4.98 0.93 2.19
N MET A 102 -5.77 0.20 1.42
CA MET A 102 -6.11 -1.20 1.68
C MET A 102 -6.14 -1.97 0.35
N ASP A 103 -5.48 -3.12 0.30
CA ASP A 103 -5.60 -4.04 -0.84
C ASP A 103 -6.73 -5.05 -0.57
N SER A 104 -7.37 -5.55 -1.63
CA SER A 104 -8.64 -6.29 -1.57
C SER A 104 -8.54 -7.73 -1.07
N ASP A 105 -7.33 -8.20 -0.81
CA ASP A 105 -7.01 -9.54 -0.33
C ASP A 105 -6.22 -9.59 0.98
N ASP A 106 -5.91 -8.41 1.54
CA ASP A 106 -5.17 -8.21 2.78
C ASP A 106 -6.09 -8.04 4.00
N ILE A 107 -5.54 -8.13 5.21
CA ILE A 107 -6.33 -8.07 6.46
C ILE A 107 -5.73 -7.04 7.40
N CYS A 108 -6.52 -6.05 7.80
CA CYS A 108 -6.11 -5.09 8.84
C CYS A 108 -6.04 -5.76 10.20
N LEU A 109 -4.99 -5.48 10.97
CA LEU A 109 -4.99 -5.82 12.39
C LEU A 109 -5.93 -4.88 13.16
N PRO A 110 -6.60 -5.34 14.24
CA PRO A 110 -7.78 -4.66 14.80
C PRO A 110 -7.56 -3.20 15.25
N ASP A 111 -6.34 -2.86 15.66
CA ASP A 111 -5.98 -1.54 16.20
C ASP A 111 -5.16 -0.68 15.22
N ARG A 112 -5.08 -1.09 13.93
CA ARG A 112 -4.28 -0.41 12.91
C ARG A 112 -4.57 1.08 12.86
N PHE A 113 -5.83 1.46 12.64
CA PHE A 113 -6.17 2.86 12.41
C PHE A 113 -5.98 3.70 13.68
N GLU A 114 -6.28 3.15 14.85
CA GLU A 114 -6.04 3.85 16.12
C GLU A 114 -4.56 4.18 16.31
N LYS A 115 -3.66 3.21 16.09
CA LYS A 115 -2.20 3.41 16.17
C LYS A 115 -1.71 4.47 15.19
N GLN A 116 -2.15 4.40 13.93
CA GLN A 116 -1.75 5.38 12.91
C GLN A 116 -2.28 6.78 13.21
N LEU A 117 -3.52 6.91 13.68
CA LEU A 117 -4.12 8.19 14.03
C LEU A 117 -3.47 8.82 15.28
N GLN A 118 -3.09 8.02 16.28
CA GLN A 118 -2.31 8.51 17.44
C GLN A 118 -0.98 9.10 17.00
N ALA A 119 -0.26 8.43 16.09
CA ALA A 119 0.99 8.96 15.55
C ALA A 119 0.79 10.24 14.74
N ILE A 120 -0.28 10.32 13.94
CA ILE A 120 -0.64 11.53 13.19
C ILE A 120 -0.90 12.72 14.12
N VAL A 121 -1.58 12.50 15.26
CA VAL A 121 -1.84 13.55 16.25
C VAL A 121 -0.54 13.96 16.95
N ALA A 122 0.34 13.01 17.28
CA ALA A 122 1.62 13.28 17.92
C ALA A 122 2.64 13.97 16.99
N HIS A 123 2.52 13.78 15.67
CA HIS A 123 3.45 14.30 14.67
C HIS A 123 2.70 15.01 13.54
N PRO A 124 2.09 16.19 13.78
CA PRO A 124 1.21 16.85 12.82
C PRO A 124 1.89 17.23 11.48
N GLN A 125 3.21 17.34 11.47
CA GLN A 125 4.00 17.66 10.29
C GLN A 125 4.09 16.49 9.29
N VAL A 126 3.91 15.24 9.73
CA VAL A 126 4.02 14.07 8.83
C VAL A 126 2.91 14.08 7.79
N ALA A 127 3.22 13.62 6.59
CA ALA A 127 2.27 13.46 5.50
C ALA A 127 1.98 12.00 5.17
N VAL A 128 2.83 11.08 5.64
CA VAL A 128 2.67 9.63 5.45
C VAL A 128 3.04 8.91 6.74
N VAL A 129 2.18 7.99 7.16
CA VAL A 129 2.42 7.10 8.30
C VAL A 129 2.20 5.65 7.84
N GLY A 130 3.26 4.86 7.83
CA GLY A 130 3.18 3.42 7.54
C GLY A 130 3.46 2.54 8.76
N GLY A 131 3.71 1.26 8.53
CA GLY A 131 4.10 0.29 9.55
C GLY A 131 4.53 -1.03 8.94
N TYR A 132 4.75 -2.02 9.80
CA TYR A 132 5.18 -3.35 9.39
C TYR A 132 4.01 -4.19 8.88
N VAL A 133 4.32 -5.21 8.09
CA VAL A 133 3.33 -6.21 7.64
C VAL A 133 3.79 -7.61 7.96
N LEU A 134 2.84 -8.46 8.31
CA LEU A 134 3.02 -9.92 8.38
C LEU A 134 2.64 -10.49 7.02
N GLU A 135 3.43 -11.39 6.47
CA GLU A 135 3.08 -12.10 5.23
C GLU A 135 2.45 -13.45 5.60
N PHE A 136 1.31 -13.77 5.03
CA PHE A 136 0.61 -15.04 5.27
C PHE A 136 0.24 -15.76 3.98
N ALA A 137 0.21 -17.10 4.03
CA ALA A 137 -0.12 -17.94 2.89
C ALA A 137 -1.25 -18.90 3.24
N ASP A 138 -2.19 -19.07 2.33
CA ASP A 138 -3.39 -19.91 2.48
C ASP A 138 -4.30 -19.43 3.63
N GLU A 139 -3.99 -19.82 4.87
CA GLU A 139 -4.72 -19.47 6.08
C GLU A 139 -4.13 -18.23 6.78
N GLU A 140 -5.00 -17.41 7.40
CA GLU A 140 -4.61 -16.12 8.02
C GLU A 140 -3.57 -16.23 9.13
N ASP A 141 -3.49 -17.37 9.79
CA ASP A 141 -2.58 -17.62 10.91
C ASP A 141 -1.28 -18.32 10.49
N ASN A 142 -1.20 -18.75 9.23
CA ASN A 142 0.03 -19.28 8.64
C ASN A 142 0.94 -18.11 8.20
N ILE A 143 1.61 -17.49 9.18
CA ILE A 143 2.55 -16.41 8.95
C ILE A 143 3.86 -16.97 8.37
N VAL A 144 4.13 -16.64 7.11
CA VAL A 144 5.30 -17.10 6.35
C VAL A 144 6.41 -16.06 6.25
N GLY A 145 6.14 -14.81 6.62
CA GLY A 145 7.12 -13.73 6.55
C GLY A 145 6.77 -12.51 7.41
N LYS A 146 7.77 -11.66 7.62
CA LYS A 146 7.64 -10.40 8.36
C LYS A 146 8.41 -9.32 7.63
N ARG A 147 7.74 -8.27 7.15
CA ARG A 147 8.38 -7.16 6.43
C ARG A 147 8.41 -5.91 7.30
N LYS A 148 9.59 -5.63 7.85
CA LYS A 148 9.91 -4.39 8.56
C LYS A 148 10.45 -3.33 7.60
N VAL A 149 10.26 -2.06 7.96
CA VAL A 149 10.69 -0.88 7.21
C VAL A 149 11.39 0.12 8.15
N PRO A 150 12.23 1.05 7.63
CA PRO A 150 12.83 2.13 8.43
C PRO A 150 11.76 2.96 9.17
N LEU A 151 12.06 3.53 10.33
CA LEU A 151 11.04 4.15 11.19
C LEU A 151 10.96 5.66 11.01
N THR A 152 12.12 6.33 11.06
CA THR A 152 12.20 7.79 11.06
C THR A 152 12.29 8.36 9.64
N ASN A 153 11.96 9.64 9.47
CA ASN A 153 12.03 10.34 8.18
C ASN A 153 13.42 10.21 7.53
N ASP A 154 14.51 10.37 8.30
CA ASP A 154 15.87 10.30 7.77
C ASP A 154 16.26 8.87 7.36
N GLU A 155 15.90 7.87 8.17
CA GLU A 155 16.08 6.46 7.81
C GLU A 155 15.28 6.11 6.55
N ILE A 156 14.04 6.58 6.45
CA ILE A 156 13.17 6.39 5.28
C ILE A 156 13.82 7.01 4.05
N ARG A 157 14.27 8.25 4.13
CA ARG A 157 14.94 8.96 3.03
C ARG A 157 16.20 8.24 2.57
N ASN A 158 17.00 7.72 3.51
CA ASN A 158 18.19 6.97 3.16
C ASN A 158 17.88 5.61 2.53
N TYR A 159 16.92 4.89 3.09
CA TYR A 159 16.47 3.58 2.58
C TYR A 159 15.83 3.69 1.19
N ALA A 160 15.06 4.76 0.96
CA ALA A 160 14.35 5.04 -0.29
C ALA A 160 15.28 5.13 -1.51
N LYS A 161 16.56 5.42 -1.30
CA LYS A 161 17.57 5.42 -2.39
C LYS A 161 17.76 4.03 -2.99
N TYR A 162 17.54 2.98 -2.20
CA TYR A 162 17.83 1.60 -2.57
C TYR A 162 16.56 0.77 -2.74
N ARG A 163 15.63 0.84 -1.79
CA ARG A 163 14.42 -0.01 -1.72
C ARG A 163 13.19 0.80 -1.33
N ASN A 164 12.01 0.24 -1.60
CA ASN A 164 10.74 0.86 -1.21
C ASN A 164 10.64 0.94 0.33
N PRO A 165 10.62 2.14 0.93
CA PRO A 165 10.69 2.33 2.37
C PRO A 165 9.34 2.19 3.08
N ILE A 166 8.23 2.04 2.35
CA ILE A 166 6.89 1.94 2.91
C ILE A 166 6.23 0.63 2.46
N ASN A 167 5.48 0.00 3.36
CA ASN A 167 4.58 -1.09 3.01
C ASN A 167 3.25 -0.49 2.51
N ASN A 168 3.00 -0.53 1.20
CA ASN A 168 1.81 0.07 0.59
C ASN A 168 0.47 -0.36 1.24
N PRO A 169 0.25 -1.63 1.62
CA PRO A 169 -1.00 -2.02 2.25
C PRO A 169 -1.22 -1.42 3.66
N ALA A 170 -0.15 -1.00 4.33
CA ALA A 170 -0.15 -0.55 5.72
C ALA A 170 0.01 0.97 5.89
N VAL A 171 -0.25 1.76 4.85
CA VAL A 171 0.01 3.21 4.86
C VAL A 171 -1.26 4.04 5.06
N MET A 172 -1.10 5.18 5.73
CA MET A 172 -2.00 6.32 5.68
C MET A 172 -1.25 7.53 5.13
N PHE A 173 -1.87 8.33 4.25
CA PHE A 173 -1.26 9.54 3.70
C PHE A 173 -2.24 10.72 3.59
N LYS A 174 -1.72 11.94 3.61
CA LYS A 174 -2.49 13.18 3.42
C LYS A 174 -3.05 13.23 2.00
N ARG A 175 -4.37 13.33 1.87
CA ARG A 175 -5.05 13.42 0.56
C ARG A 175 -4.59 14.64 -0.23
N GLU A 176 -4.49 15.78 0.45
CA GLU A 176 -4.16 17.09 -0.16
C GLU A 176 -2.75 17.14 -0.77
N ALA A 177 -1.87 16.21 -0.40
CA ALA A 177 -0.54 16.13 -1.02
C ALA A 177 -0.62 15.62 -2.46
N ILE A 178 -1.59 14.76 -2.80
CA ILE A 178 -1.63 14.04 -4.09
C ILE A 178 -1.64 14.97 -5.31
N PRO A 179 -2.45 16.04 -5.38
CA PRO A 179 -2.40 16.99 -6.49
C PRO A 179 -1.02 17.62 -6.67
N ASN A 180 -0.33 17.97 -5.58
CA ASN A 180 1.01 18.55 -5.61
C ASN A 180 2.08 17.57 -6.12
N LEU A 181 1.80 16.26 -6.08
CA LEU A 181 2.67 15.21 -6.62
C LEU A 181 2.38 14.89 -8.11
N GLY A 182 1.46 15.62 -8.75
CA GLY A 182 0.98 15.34 -10.10
C GLY A 182 0.05 14.13 -10.17
N GLY A 183 -0.67 13.83 -9.08
CA GLY A 183 -1.59 12.70 -8.98
C GLY A 183 -0.94 11.37 -8.59
N TYR A 184 -1.78 10.35 -8.47
CA TYR A 184 -1.38 8.98 -8.17
C TYR A 184 -0.66 8.36 -9.38
N PRO A 185 0.47 7.65 -9.19
CA PRO A 185 1.21 7.04 -10.30
C PRO A 185 0.35 6.06 -11.09
N THR A 186 0.36 6.17 -12.42
CA THR A 186 -0.47 5.36 -13.33
C THR A 186 0.25 4.18 -13.96
N MET A 187 1.50 3.94 -13.56
CA MET A 187 2.33 2.84 -14.06
C MET A 187 1.98 1.52 -13.37
N ASN A 188 2.05 0.40 -14.08
CA ASN A 188 1.64 -0.91 -13.54
C ASN A 188 2.67 -1.58 -12.61
N ILE A 189 3.88 -1.01 -12.50
CA ILE A 189 4.99 -1.58 -11.73
C ILE A 189 5.70 -0.43 -11.01
N LEU A 190 6.11 -0.64 -9.75
CA LEU A 190 6.78 0.35 -8.91
C LEU A 190 5.93 1.60 -8.58
N GLU A 191 4.63 1.54 -8.78
CA GLU A 191 3.72 2.67 -8.55
C GLU A 191 3.75 3.18 -7.11
N ASP A 192 3.77 2.26 -6.14
CA ASP A 192 3.88 2.57 -4.73
C ASP A 192 5.23 3.23 -4.41
N TYR A 193 6.31 2.64 -4.92
CA TYR A 193 7.65 3.17 -4.70
C TYR A 193 7.80 4.57 -5.32
N ASP A 194 7.32 4.79 -6.55
CA ASP A 194 7.34 6.11 -7.18
C ASP A 194 6.53 7.12 -6.37
N LEU A 195 5.36 6.74 -5.83
CA LEU A 195 4.55 7.63 -5.00
C LEU A 195 5.33 8.12 -3.77
N TRP A 196 5.95 7.20 -3.02
CA TRP A 196 6.70 7.57 -1.80
C TRP A 196 7.95 8.40 -2.12
N ILE A 197 8.60 8.15 -3.26
CA ILE A 197 9.68 9.00 -3.75
C ILE A 197 9.18 10.41 -4.07
N ARG A 198 8.00 10.56 -4.69
CA ARG A 198 7.41 11.88 -4.96
C ARG A 198 7.13 12.65 -3.67
N PHE A 199 6.61 11.99 -2.63
CA PHE A 199 6.46 12.60 -1.30
C PHE A 199 7.82 13.11 -0.77
N ILE A 200 8.84 12.26 -0.78
CA ILE A 200 10.20 12.60 -0.31
C ILE A 200 10.79 13.78 -1.08
N ALA A 201 10.69 13.75 -2.41
CA ALA A 201 11.22 14.77 -3.32
C ALA A 201 10.54 16.13 -3.14
N ASN A 202 9.26 16.14 -2.75
CA ASN A 202 8.50 17.37 -2.46
C ASN A 202 8.62 17.80 -0.99
N GLY A 203 9.60 17.28 -0.24
CA GLY A 203 9.90 17.74 1.11
C GLY A 203 8.95 17.26 2.21
N TYR A 204 7.98 16.40 1.89
CA TYR A 204 7.07 15.86 2.90
C TYR A 204 7.79 14.96 3.91
N GLU A 205 7.37 15.00 5.17
CA GLU A 205 7.85 14.07 6.20
C GLU A 205 7.07 12.76 6.17
N LEU A 206 7.79 11.64 6.27
CA LEU A 206 7.24 10.30 6.34
C LEU A 206 7.72 9.64 7.64
N MET A 207 6.89 8.77 8.21
CA MET A 207 7.27 7.91 9.32
C MET A 207 6.66 6.52 9.17
N ASN A 208 7.26 5.52 9.82
CA ASN A 208 6.64 4.22 10.02
C ASN A 208 6.56 3.90 11.52
N LEU A 209 5.53 3.19 11.93
CA LEU A 209 5.40 2.66 13.27
C LEU A 209 6.18 1.34 13.41
N PRO A 210 6.80 1.07 14.57
CA PRO A 210 7.43 -0.22 14.88
C PRO A 210 6.40 -1.33 15.19
N GLU A 211 5.27 -1.30 14.51
CA GLU A 211 4.06 -2.08 14.77
C GLU A 211 3.66 -2.84 13.51
N TYR A 212 3.17 -4.07 13.68
CA TYR A 212 2.50 -4.78 12.60
C TYR A 212 1.08 -4.23 12.47
N LEU A 213 0.69 -3.84 11.26
CA LEU A 213 -0.61 -3.20 11.01
C LEU A 213 -1.51 -4.00 10.07
N VAL A 214 -0.92 -4.85 9.23
CA VAL A 214 -1.64 -5.62 8.21
C VAL A 214 -1.03 -7.01 8.09
N LYS A 215 -1.88 -8.02 7.93
CA LYS A 215 -1.51 -9.32 7.38
C LYS A 215 -1.68 -9.21 5.85
N MET A 216 -0.56 -9.26 5.13
CA MET A 216 -0.48 -9.20 3.67
C MET A 216 -0.50 -10.61 3.09
N ARG A 217 -1.43 -10.88 2.18
CA ARG A 217 -1.55 -12.20 1.56
C ARG A 217 -0.46 -12.37 0.52
N VAL A 218 0.28 -13.49 0.58
CA VAL A 218 1.27 -13.83 -0.44
C VAL A 218 0.75 -14.97 -1.32
N SER A 219 0.68 -14.71 -2.62
CA SER A 219 0.35 -15.73 -3.62
C SER A 219 1.61 -16.16 -4.39
N SER A 220 1.59 -17.38 -4.93
CA SER A 220 2.69 -17.94 -5.73
C SER A 220 3.07 -17.05 -6.94
N GLY A 221 2.11 -16.29 -7.48
CA GLY A 221 2.31 -15.36 -8.60
C GLY A 221 2.93 -14.00 -8.24
N MET A 222 3.12 -13.68 -6.96
CA MET A 222 3.72 -12.39 -6.56
C MET A 222 5.19 -12.28 -7.01
N TYR A 223 5.89 -13.40 -7.12
CA TYR A 223 7.31 -13.47 -7.48
C TYR A 223 7.59 -13.33 -8.99
N SER A 224 6.65 -13.77 -9.84
CA SER A 224 6.82 -13.69 -11.30
C SER A 224 6.70 -12.26 -11.83
N ARG A 225 6.01 -11.37 -11.11
CA ARG A 225 5.82 -9.97 -11.48
C ARG A 225 7.05 -9.06 -11.29
N ARG A 226 8.12 -9.58 -10.69
CA ARG A 226 9.37 -8.82 -10.39
C ARG A 226 10.58 -9.36 -11.16
N GLY A 227 10.34 -9.90 -12.34
CA GLY A 227 11.35 -10.46 -13.24
C GLY A 227 11.16 -9.99 -14.68
N GLY A 228 12.15 -10.27 -15.53
CA GLY A 228 12.11 -9.97 -16.95
C GLY A 228 12.72 -8.61 -17.33
N MET A 229 13.01 -8.48 -18.62
CA MET A 229 13.74 -7.34 -19.17
C MET A 229 12.92 -6.04 -19.13
N ASP A 230 11.61 -6.11 -19.28
CA ASP A 230 10.74 -4.92 -19.23
C ASP A 230 10.63 -4.33 -17.82
N PHE A 231 10.61 -5.19 -16.79
CA PHE A 231 10.73 -4.77 -15.40
C PHE A 231 12.07 -4.06 -15.17
N LEU A 232 13.19 -4.63 -15.63
CA LEU A 232 14.52 -4.04 -15.46
C LEU A 232 14.64 -2.69 -16.15
N LYS A 233 14.19 -2.58 -17.41
CA LYS A 233 14.18 -1.31 -18.17
C LYS A 233 13.38 -0.24 -17.42
N THR A 234 12.20 -0.60 -16.94
CA THR A 234 11.34 0.29 -16.14
C THR A 234 12.05 0.71 -14.86
N TYR A 235 12.63 -0.23 -14.12
CA TYR A 235 13.36 0.04 -12.88
C TYR A 235 14.54 1.00 -13.07
N ILE A 236 15.38 0.78 -14.10
CA ILE A 236 16.51 1.66 -14.42
C ILE A 236 16.02 3.07 -14.77
N LYS A 237 14.98 3.17 -15.61
CA LYS A 237 14.35 4.46 -15.96
C LYS A 237 13.86 5.19 -14.72
N MET A 238 13.21 4.48 -13.79
CA MET A 238 12.68 5.06 -12.56
C MET A 238 13.79 5.49 -11.60
N LYS A 239 14.85 4.71 -11.43
CA LYS A 239 16.01 5.11 -10.59
C LYS A 239 16.66 6.39 -11.10
N ARG A 240 16.81 6.53 -12.43
CA ARG A 240 17.30 7.77 -13.04
C ARG A 240 16.36 8.96 -12.77
N LYS A 241 15.05 8.78 -12.97
CA LYS A 241 14.04 9.80 -12.67
C LYS A 241 14.11 10.22 -11.20
N TRP A 242 14.18 9.28 -10.26
CA TRP A 242 14.24 9.58 -8.83
C TRP A 242 15.49 10.36 -8.42
N ARG A 243 16.66 10.04 -9.02
CA ARG A 243 17.86 10.85 -8.84
C ARG A 243 17.68 12.27 -9.36
N GLN A 244 17.06 12.45 -10.53
CA GLN A 244 16.76 13.79 -11.08
C GLN A 244 15.78 14.59 -10.20
N MET A 245 14.95 13.89 -9.42
CA MET A 245 14.07 14.48 -8.40
C MET A 245 14.79 14.77 -7.07
N GLY A 246 16.11 14.58 -7.00
CA GLY A 246 16.90 14.81 -5.78
C GLY A 246 16.87 13.65 -4.77
N VAL A 247 16.32 12.49 -5.13
CA VAL A 247 16.28 11.32 -4.25
C VAL A 247 17.35 10.30 -4.66
N GLY A 248 18.43 10.29 -3.88
CA GLY A 248 19.61 9.48 -4.14
C GLY A 248 20.66 10.22 -4.99
N ASP A 249 21.76 9.52 -5.24
CA ASP A 249 22.90 9.99 -6.03
C ASP A 249 23.29 8.95 -7.09
N TRP A 250 24.32 9.26 -7.88
CA TRP A 250 24.80 8.36 -8.92
C TRP A 250 25.25 7.00 -8.37
N LYS A 251 25.82 6.97 -7.15
CA LYS A 251 26.30 5.74 -6.51
C LYS A 251 25.11 4.84 -6.19
N SER A 252 24.09 5.41 -5.54
CA SER A 252 22.86 4.68 -5.19
C SER A 252 22.08 4.21 -6.41
N GLU A 253 22.04 4.99 -7.50
CA GLU A 253 21.48 4.57 -8.80
C GLU A 253 22.25 3.36 -9.34
N LEU A 254 23.58 3.46 -9.44
CA LEU A 254 24.42 2.39 -9.96
C LEU A 254 24.28 1.12 -9.12
N THR A 255 24.43 1.21 -7.80
CA THR A 255 24.30 0.08 -6.88
C THR A 255 22.94 -0.60 -7.04
N SER A 256 21.86 0.19 -7.09
CA SER A 256 20.50 -0.33 -7.26
C SER A 256 20.32 -1.03 -8.61
N ASN A 257 20.85 -0.45 -9.68
CA ASN A 257 20.74 -0.99 -11.03
C ASN A 257 21.54 -2.29 -11.18
N VAL A 258 22.78 -2.34 -10.68
CA VAL A 258 23.60 -3.56 -10.69
C VAL A 258 22.93 -4.68 -9.91
N ALA A 259 22.45 -4.38 -8.69
CA ALA A 259 21.75 -5.36 -7.87
C ALA A 259 20.47 -5.87 -8.54
N MET A 260 19.69 -4.98 -9.19
CA MET A 260 18.47 -5.39 -9.88
C MET A 260 18.77 -6.19 -11.15
N THR A 261 19.75 -5.79 -11.96
CA THR A 261 20.20 -6.55 -13.14
C THR A 261 20.60 -7.96 -12.76
N ALA A 262 21.44 -8.11 -11.72
CA ALA A 262 21.83 -9.41 -11.19
C ALA A 262 20.60 -10.23 -10.76
N ASN A 263 19.64 -9.62 -10.06
CA ASN A 263 18.40 -10.29 -9.66
C ASN A 263 17.57 -10.77 -10.87
N THR A 264 17.44 -9.97 -11.93
CA THR A 264 16.70 -10.38 -13.14
C THR A 264 17.39 -11.47 -13.94
N LEU A 265 18.72 -11.56 -13.91
CA LEU A 265 19.47 -12.63 -14.57
C LEU A 265 19.39 -13.97 -13.81
N LEU A 266 19.01 -13.95 -12.53
CA LEU A 266 18.82 -15.18 -11.76
C LEU A 266 17.57 -15.94 -12.22
N PRO A 267 17.65 -17.27 -12.39
CA PRO A 267 16.49 -18.12 -12.61
C PRO A 267 15.45 -17.95 -11.49
N ASP A 268 14.15 -18.11 -11.80
CA ASP A 268 13.05 -17.88 -10.83
C ASP A 268 13.23 -18.66 -9.51
N LYS A 269 13.73 -19.90 -9.60
CA LYS A 269 14.01 -20.75 -8.44
C LYS A 269 15.07 -20.15 -7.51
N ALA A 270 16.11 -19.51 -8.06
CA ALA A 270 17.15 -18.84 -7.29
C ALA A 270 16.63 -17.54 -6.66
N ARG A 271 15.80 -16.77 -7.38
CA ARG A 271 15.14 -15.57 -6.84
C ARG A 271 14.25 -15.90 -5.64
N LYS A 272 13.45 -16.97 -5.71
CA LYS A 272 12.59 -17.41 -4.59
C LYS A 272 13.41 -17.72 -3.33
N LEU A 273 14.55 -18.41 -3.47
CA LEU A 273 15.45 -18.75 -2.36
C LEU A 273 16.11 -17.51 -1.74
N ILE A 274 16.57 -16.55 -2.54
CA ILE A 274 17.15 -15.30 -2.05
C ILE A 274 16.08 -14.47 -1.32
N TYR A 275 14.88 -14.37 -1.88
CA TYR A 275 13.80 -13.62 -1.27
C TYR A 275 13.44 -14.19 0.10
N GLN A 276 13.28 -15.52 0.19
CA GLN A 276 13.05 -16.21 1.46
C GLN A 276 14.20 -15.98 2.46
N LYS A 277 15.48 -16.03 2.02
CA LYS A 277 16.63 -15.87 2.93
C LYS A 277 16.94 -14.42 3.32
N VAL A 278 16.66 -13.43 2.46
CA VAL A 278 17.03 -12.02 2.69
C VAL A 278 15.91 -11.25 3.37
N LEU A 279 14.64 -11.56 3.09
CA LEU A 279 13.51 -10.94 3.77
C LEU A 279 13.10 -11.66 5.05
N HIS A 280 13.28 -12.99 5.16
CA HIS A 280 13.01 -13.72 6.41
C HIS A 280 14.22 -13.87 7.34
N LYS A 281 15.33 -13.15 7.07
CA LYS A 281 16.56 -13.24 7.88
C LYS A 281 16.39 -12.76 9.33
N ASN A 282 15.24 -12.17 9.67
CA ASN A 282 14.88 -11.76 11.03
C ASN A 282 13.66 -12.53 11.59
N CYS A 283 13.41 -13.76 11.12
CA CYS A 283 12.34 -14.64 11.63
C CYS A 283 12.78 -15.59 12.76
N LYS A 284 13.83 -15.27 13.50
CA LYS A 284 14.05 -15.81 14.85
C LYS A 284 14.02 -14.67 15.84
#